data_AF-A0A959LKB2-F1
#
_entry.id   AF-A0A959LKB2-F1
#
_cell.length_a   1.000
_cell.length_b   1.000
_cell.length_c   1.000
_cell.angle_alpha   90.00
_cell.angle_beta   90.00
_cell.angle_gamma   90.00
#
_symmetry.space_group_name_H-M   'P 1'
#
loop_
_entity.id
_entity.type
_entity.pdbx_description
1 polymer ?
#
loop_
_entity_poly.entity_id
_entity_poly.type
_entity_poly.pdbx_seq_one_letter_code
_entity_poly.pdbx_strand_id
1 'polypeptide(L)'
;MKSKLTLVLTGAILLSACFTQKQQKVTPVFPDAMLPHVKESYAEMWEKGRILYDINCAKCHNTVEKRKVKLPEFTEEMLASYEVRIADPKHEMSVSEARVNAEELNLITIFLTYRQHDSAALKKVIESRKDHTHESTAL
;
A
#
# COMPACT_ATOMS: atom_id res chain seq x y z
N MET A 1 19.02 40.18 -38.57
CA MET A 1 19.12 38.71 -38.41
C MET A 1 19.09 38.23 -36.94
N LYS A 2 18.82 39.09 -35.95
CA LYS A 2 18.84 38.73 -34.51
C LYS A 2 17.47 38.33 -33.93
N SER A 3 16.37 38.54 -34.67
CA SER A 3 15.00 38.26 -34.21
C SER A 3 14.53 36.82 -34.45
N LYS A 4 15.17 36.06 -35.35
CA LYS A 4 14.82 34.66 -35.60
C LYS A 4 15.41 33.69 -34.58
N LEU A 5 16.48 34.10 -33.88
CA LEU A 5 17.16 33.27 -32.87
C LEU A 5 16.39 33.24 -31.53
N THR A 6 15.72 34.34 -31.17
CA THR A 6 14.92 34.44 -29.94
C THR A 6 13.66 33.58 -29.99
N LEU A 7 13.06 33.41 -31.17
CA LEU A 7 11.83 32.62 -31.34
C LEU A 7 12.07 31.10 -31.18
N VAL A 8 13.27 30.63 -31.53
CA VAL A 8 13.65 29.21 -31.40
C VAL A 8 13.90 28.84 -29.93
N LEU A 9 14.44 29.77 -29.12
CA LEU A 9 14.76 29.52 -27.72
C LEU A 9 13.52 29.48 -26.82
N THR A 10 12.44 30.18 -27.19
CA THR A 10 11.16 30.15 -26.45
C THR A 10 10.30 28.92 -26.78
N GLY A 11 10.48 28.31 -27.97
CA GLY A 11 9.78 27.08 -28.35
C GLY A 11 10.29 25.81 -27.65
N ALA A 12 11.57 25.75 -27.30
CA ALA A 12 12.17 24.58 -26.66
C ALA A 12 11.75 24.38 -25.19
N ILE A 13 11.33 25.44 -24.50
CA ILE A 13 10.94 25.41 -23.08
C ILE A 13 9.56 24.76 -22.88
N LEU A 14 8.71 24.75 -23.92
CA LEU A 14 7.33 24.22 -23.85
C LEU A 14 7.23 22.70 -24.06
N LEU A 15 8.30 22.01 -24.47
CA LEU A 15 8.31 20.55 -24.66
C LEU A 15 8.74 19.75 -23.42
N SER A 16 9.13 20.43 -22.34
CA SER A 16 9.40 19.81 -21.03
C SER A 16 8.11 19.57 -20.24
N ALA A 17 7.05 19.07 -20.90
CA ALA A 17 5.89 18.55 -20.22
C ALA A 17 6.34 17.30 -19.44
N CYS A 18 6.58 17.48 -18.14
CA CYS A 18 6.95 16.43 -17.21
C CYS A 18 6.07 15.19 -17.41
N PHE A 19 6.67 14.08 -17.80
CA PHE A 19 6.04 12.76 -17.79
C PHE A 19 5.82 12.32 -16.33
N THR A 20 4.87 12.94 -15.63
CA THR A 20 4.49 12.53 -14.28
C THR A 20 3.74 11.20 -14.37
N GLN A 21 4.35 10.15 -13.83
CA GLN A 21 3.72 8.84 -13.72
C GLN A 21 2.48 8.95 -12.82
N LYS A 22 1.31 8.55 -13.35
CA LYS A 22 0.05 8.64 -12.61
C LYS A 22 0.04 7.57 -11.52
N GLN A 23 0.17 8.00 -10.27
CA GLN A 23 0.03 7.12 -9.11
C GLN A 23 -1.41 6.61 -9.01
N GLN A 24 -1.59 5.35 -8.62
CA GLN A 24 -2.90 4.83 -8.25
C GLN A 24 -3.38 5.58 -7.00
N LYS A 25 -4.60 6.14 -7.05
CA LYS A 25 -5.21 6.73 -5.86
C LYS A 25 -5.66 5.57 -4.96
N VAL A 26 -4.94 5.35 -3.88
CA VAL A 26 -5.25 4.34 -2.87
C VAL A 26 -5.88 5.03 -1.67
N THR A 27 -7.01 4.50 -1.21
CA THR A 27 -7.73 4.99 -0.03
C THR A 27 -8.02 3.82 0.91
N PRO A 28 -8.04 4.05 2.24
CA PRO A 28 -8.38 3.00 3.19
C PRO A 28 -9.87 2.63 3.11
N VAL A 29 -10.17 1.35 3.30
CA VAL A 29 -11.53 0.82 3.51
C VAL A 29 -11.50 -0.07 4.73
N PHE A 30 -12.37 0.22 5.70
CA PHE A 30 -12.47 -0.53 6.95
C PHE A 30 -13.81 -1.24 7.05
N PRO A 31 -13.86 -2.42 7.70
CA PRO A 31 -15.12 -3.12 7.98
C PRO A 31 -16.12 -2.25 8.76
N ASP A 32 -17.41 -2.38 8.43
CA ASP A 32 -18.46 -1.55 9.06
C ASP A 32 -18.53 -1.71 10.57
N ALA A 33 -18.31 -2.94 11.07
CA ALA A 33 -18.33 -3.29 12.48
C ALA A 33 -17.12 -2.79 13.29
N MET A 34 -16.14 -2.12 12.68
CA MET A 34 -15.10 -1.40 13.41
C MET A 34 -15.69 -0.12 14.02
N LEU A 35 -15.50 0.11 15.32
CA LEU A 35 -16.01 1.31 16.00
C LEU A 35 -15.41 2.58 15.39
N PRO A 36 -16.12 3.73 15.40
CA PRO A 36 -15.64 4.96 14.76
C PRO A 36 -14.24 5.41 15.20
N HIS A 37 -13.98 5.45 16.50
CA HIS A 37 -12.66 5.82 17.04
C HIS A 37 -11.55 4.84 16.66
N VAL A 38 -11.90 3.55 16.46
CA VAL A 38 -10.94 2.55 15.98
C VAL A 38 -10.63 2.78 14.51
N LYS A 39 -11.63 3.12 13.67
CA LYS A 39 -11.42 3.48 12.27
C LYS A 39 -10.49 4.68 12.12
N GLU A 40 -10.64 5.69 12.97
CA GLU A 40 -9.75 6.87 12.99
C GLU A 40 -8.30 6.47 13.31
N SER A 41 -8.09 5.70 14.38
CA SER A 41 -6.75 5.21 14.73
C SER A 41 -6.13 4.33 13.63
N TYR A 42 -6.94 3.47 13.01
CA TYR A 42 -6.50 2.65 11.87
C TYR A 42 -6.20 3.47 10.62
N ALA A 43 -6.90 4.59 10.39
CA ALA A 43 -6.58 5.50 9.30
C ALA A 43 -5.19 6.13 9.47
N GLU A 44 -4.82 6.52 10.68
CA GLU A 44 -3.48 7.03 10.98
C GLU A 44 -2.40 5.95 10.81
N MET A 45 -2.66 4.74 11.31
CA MET A 45 -1.73 3.61 11.14
C MET A 45 -1.56 3.23 9.67
N TRP A 46 -2.66 3.24 8.91
CA TRP A 46 -2.66 2.97 7.48
C TRP A 46 -1.80 3.98 6.71
N GLU A 47 -1.91 5.27 7.03
CA GLU A 47 -1.10 6.30 6.37
C GLU A 47 0.40 6.18 6.72
N LYS A 48 0.73 5.90 7.99
CA LYS A 48 2.12 5.61 8.38
C LYS A 48 2.67 4.40 7.63
N GLY A 49 1.87 3.34 7.52
CA GLY A 49 2.20 2.15 6.76
C GLY A 49 2.46 2.42 5.28
N ARG A 50 1.65 3.27 4.66
CA ARG A 50 1.84 3.69 3.26
C ARG A 50 3.19 4.37 3.07
N ILE A 51 3.53 5.30 3.94
CA ILE A 51 4.82 6.03 3.89
C ILE A 51 5.99 5.05 4.05
N LEU A 52 5.92 4.14 5.02
CA LEU A 52 6.95 3.13 5.24
C LEU A 52 7.10 2.18 4.05
N TYR A 53 5.99 1.76 3.43
CA TYR A 53 6.00 0.96 2.22
C TYR A 53 6.66 1.71 1.04
N ASP A 54 6.32 2.98 0.84
CA ASP A 54 6.87 3.81 -0.23
C ASP A 54 8.41 3.96 -0.10
N ILE A 55 8.90 4.08 1.13
CA ILE A 55 10.35 4.23 1.42
C ILE A 55 11.09 2.89 1.24
N ASN A 56 10.53 1.80 1.76
CA ASN A 56 11.26 0.54 1.94
C ASN A 56 10.95 -0.54 0.89
N CYS A 57 9.74 -0.56 0.35
CA CYS A 57 9.22 -1.71 -0.41
C CYS A 57 8.88 -1.37 -1.86
N ALA A 58 8.36 -0.16 -2.11
CA ALA A 58 7.79 0.24 -3.38
C ALA A 58 8.75 0.12 -4.58
N LYS A 59 10.05 0.34 -4.37
CA LYS A 59 11.05 0.28 -5.46
C LYS A 59 11.18 -1.11 -6.09
N CYS A 60 11.04 -2.17 -5.28
CA CYS A 60 11.18 -3.55 -5.75
C CYS A 60 9.81 -4.19 -6.04
N HIS A 61 8.79 -3.84 -5.27
CA HIS A 61 7.50 -4.52 -5.33
C HIS A 61 6.47 -3.87 -6.24
N ASN A 62 6.57 -2.56 -6.50
CA ASN A 62 5.61 -1.93 -7.41
C ASN A 62 5.93 -2.32 -8.86
N THR A 63 4.88 -2.54 -9.63
CA THR A 63 4.98 -2.75 -11.07
C THR A 63 4.45 -1.53 -11.81
N VAL A 64 4.92 -1.33 -13.04
CA VAL A 64 4.43 -0.26 -13.91
C VAL A 64 3.65 -0.86 -15.05
N GLU A 65 2.33 -0.66 -15.04
CA GLU A 65 1.46 -1.08 -16.12
C GLU A 65 0.74 0.11 -16.74
N LYS A 66 0.83 0.26 -18.07
CA LYS A 66 0.15 1.34 -18.82
C LYS A 66 0.40 2.73 -18.19
N ARG A 67 1.65 3.00 -17.78
CA ARG A 67 2.11 4.24 -17.11
C ARG A 67 1.49 4.50 -15.73
N LYS A 68 0.89 3.49 -15.11
CA LYS A 68 0.39 3.55 -13.73
C LYS A 68 1.25 2.67 -12.85
N VAL A 69 1.62 3.19 -11.67
CA VAL A 69 2.19 2.37 -10.60
C VAL A 69 1.08 1.49 -10.05
N LYS A 70 1.33 0.18 -10.01
CA LYS A 70 0.47 -0.81 -9.38
C LYS A 70 1.17 -1.42 -8.18
N LEU A 71 0.41 -1.56 -7.09
CA LEU A 71 0.88 -2.29 -5.93
C LEU A 71 0.72 -3.80 -6.18
N PRO A 72 1.60 -4.63 -5.61
CA PRO A 72 1.45 -6.08 -5.66
C PRO A 72 0.22 -6.54 -4.88
N GLU A 73 -0.40 -7.62 -5.33
CA GLU A 73 -1.45 -8.30 -4.59
C GLU A 73 -0.82 -9.24 -3.56
N PHE A 74 -1.15 -9.03 -2.29
CA PHE A 74 -0.74 -9.91 -1.19
C PHE A 74 -1.98 -10.59 -0.61
N THR A 75 -1.91 -11.91 -0.43
CA THR A 75 -2.92 -12.65 0.34
C THR A 75 -2.66 -12.48 1.84
N GLU A 76 -3.65 -12.81 2.67
CA GLU A 76 -3.49 -12.81 4.13
C GLU A 76 -2.34 -13.73 4.57
N GLU A 77 -2.23 -14.92 3.96
CA GLU A 77 -1.19 -15.90 4.27
C GLU A 77 0.20 -15.38 3.89
N MET A 78 0.31 -14.66 2.76
CA MET A 78 1.56 -14.02 2.36
C MET A 78 1.99 -12.98 3.39
N LEU A 79 1.06 -12.13 3.87
CA LEU A 79 1.35 -11.11 4.89
C LEU A 79 1.72 -11.76 6.23
N ALA A 80 0.95 -12.76 6.68
CA ALA A 80 1.23 -13.50 7.91
C ALA A 80 2.62 -14.19 7.88
N SER A 81 3.05 -14.66 6.72
CA SER A 81 4.39 -15.25 6.57
C SER A 81 5.54 -14.25 6.80
N TYR A 82 5.31 -12.95 6.60
CA TYR A 82 6.30 -11.93 6.91
C TYR A 82 6.38 -11.68 8.42
N GLU A 83 5.23 -11.67 9.12
CA GLU A 83 5.17 -11.53 10.57
C GLU A 83 5.93 -12.66 11.28
N VAL A 84 5.72 -13.91 10.85
CA VAL A 84 6.42 -15.09 11.41
C VAL A 84 7.93 -14.99 11.20
N ARG A 85 8.38 -14.49 10.04
CA ARG A 85 9.82 -14.35 9.72
C ARG A 85 10.54 -13.30 10.55
N ILE A 86 9.85 -12.23 10.93
CA ILE A 86 10.41 -11.19 11.82
C ILE A 86 10.32 -11.60 13.29
N ALA A 87 9.31 -12.38 13.68
CA ALA A 87 9.14 -12.83 15.06
C ALA A 87 10.19 -13.88 15.51
N ASP A 88 10.87 -14.56 14.58
CA ASP A 88 11.96 -15.48 14.88
C ASP A 88 13.33 -14.77 14.76
N PRO A 89 14.08 -14.62 15.86
CA PRO A 89 15.40 -13.99 15.86
C PRO A 89 16.41 -14.66 14.92
N LYS A 90 16.21 -15.93 14.54
CA LYS A 90 17.07 -16.65 13.57
C LYS A 90 16.75 -16.28 12.12
N HIS A 91 15.57 -15.76 11.83
CA HIS A 91 15.10 -15.42 10.49
C HIS A 91 15.10 -13.91 10.18
N GLU A 92 15.22 -13.06 11.21
CA GLU A 92 15.35 -11.60 11.09
C GLU A 92 16.46 -11.19 10.12
N MET A 93 17.57 -11.94 10.07
CA MET A 93 18.73 -11.69 9.20
C MET A 93 18.48 -11.99 7.70
N SER A 94 17.43 -12.73 7.35
CA SER A 94 17.14 -13.13 5.97
C SER A 94 16.12 -12.23 5.26
N VAL A 95 15.49 -11.28 5.97
CA VAL A 95 14.73 -10.18 5.36
C VAL A 95 15.72 -9.11 4.89
N SER A 96 16.67 -9.50 4.05
CA SER A 96 17.91 -8.76 3.79
C SER A 96 17.79 -7.63 2.76
N GLU A 97 16.61 -7.02 2.57
CA GLU A 97 16.49 -5.82 1.70
C GLU A 97 15.57 -4.73 2.25
N ALA A 98 14.55 -5.06 3.06
CA ALA A 98 13.72 -4.08 3.75
C ALA A 98 14.19 -3.91 5.19
N ARG A 99 14.76 -2.74 5.51
CA ARG A 99 15.20 -2.35 6.87
C ARG A 99 14.00 -1.97 7.75
N VAL A 100 13.02 -2.86 7.88
CA VAL A 100 11.82 -2.63 8.67
C VAL A 100 11.83 -3.51 9.91
N ASN A 101 11.61 -2.93 11.08
CA ASN A 101 11.40 -3.69 12.30
C ASN A 101 9.95 -4.24 12.37
N ALA A 102 9.64 -5.00 13.42
CA ALA A 102 8.32 -5.62 13.59
C ALA A 102 7.15 -4.61 13.61
N GLU A 103 7.33 -3.45 14.27
CA GLU A 103 6.30 -2.41 14.36
C GLU A 103 6.07 -1.74 13.01
N GLU A 104 7.16 -1.43 12.29
CA GLU A 104 7.12 -0.87 10.96
C GLU A 104 6.48 -1.84 9.96
N LEU A 105 6.81 -3.13 10.05
CA LEU A 105 6.17 -4.15 9.23
C LEU A 105 4.68 -4.23 9.53
N ASN A 106 4.27 -4.21 10.81
CA ASN A 106 2.85 -4.22 11.17
C ASN A 106 2.08 -3.05 10.55
N LEU A 107 2.66 -1.84 10.57
CA LEU A 107 2.08 -0.67 9.90
C LEU A 107 1.96 -0.89 8.38
N ILE A 108 3.00 -1.42 7.73
CA ILE A 108 2.97 -1.78 6.31
C ILE A 108 1.88 -2.83 6.03
N THR A 109 1.72 -3.84 6.89
CA THR A 109 0.67 -4.85 6.77
C THR A 109 -0.71 -4.23 6.88
N ILE A 110 -0.94 -3.29 7.81
CA ILE A 110 -2.20 -2.53 7.91
C ILE A 110 -2.47 -1.78 6.60
N PHE A 111 -1.47 -1.10 6.05
CA PHE A 111 -1.58 -0.41 4.76
C PHE A 111 -1.98 -1.36 3.62
N LEU A 112 -1.24 -2.46 3.47
CA LEU A 112 -1.46 -3.44 2.40
C LEU A 112 -2.81 -4.16 2.56
N THR A 113 -3.25 -4.38 3.79
CA THR A 113 -4.53 -5.02 4.11
C THR A 113 -5.68 -4.10 3.78
N TYR A 114 -5.79 -2.90 4.35
CA TYR A 114 -7.01 -2.09 4.28
C TYR A 114 -7.11 -1.17 3.05
N ARG A 115 -6.35 -1.40 1.99
CA ARG A 115 -6.44 -0.61 0.76
C ARG A 115 -7.66 -0.99 -0.10
N GLN A 116 -8.27 -0.01 -0.75
CA GLN A 116 -9.42 -0.20 -1.63
C GLN A 116 -9.08 -0.97 -2.92
N HIS A 117 -10.09 -1.62 -3.50
CA HIS A 117 -10.19 -2.17 -4.86
C HIS A 117 -9.42 -3.46 -5.18
N ASP A 118 -8.27 -3.74 -4.56
CA ASP A 118 -7.40 -4.85 -4.97
C ASP A 118 -6.77 -5.64 -3.81
N SER A 119 -7.16 -5.38 -2.56
CA SER A 119 -6.68 -6.15 -1.43
C SER A 119 -7.42 -7.49 -1.31
N ALA A 120 -6.73 -8.59 -1.63
CA ALA A 120 -7.22 -9.93 -1.34
C ALA A 120 -7.38 -10.18 0.17
N ALA A 121 -6.45 -9.66 0.97
CA ALA A 121 -6.51 -9.74 2.43
C ALA A 121 -7.77 -9.06 3.00
N LEU A 122 -8.14 -7.86 2.50
CA LEU A 122 -9.35 -7.17 2.95
C LEU A 122 -10.62 -7.97 2.65
N LYS A 123 -10.71 -8.55 1.45
CA LYS A 123 -11.87 -9.36 1.05
C LYS A 123 -12.07 -10.50 2.03
N LYS A 124 -11.00 -11.22 2.37
CA LYS A 124 -11.03 -12.32 3.32
C LYS A 124 -11.41 -11.89 4.74
N VAL A 125 -10.90 -10.74 5.22
CA VAL A 125 -11.28 -10.15 6.52
C VAL A 125 -12.77 -9.81 6.58
N ILE A 126 -13.34 -9.34 5.47
CA ILE A 126 -14.78 -9.04 5.38
C ILE A 126 -15.62 -10.31 5.26
N GLU A 127 -15.13 -11.33 4.54
CA GLU A 127 -15.84 -12.59 4.27
C GLU A 127 -15.87 -13.52 5.50
N SER A 128 -14.73 -13.77 6.15
CA SER A 128 -14.62 -14.69 7.30
C SER A 128 -15.52 -14.31 8.48
N ARG A 129 -15.94 -13.06 8.56
CA ARG A 129 -16.86 -12.57 9.59
C ARG A 129 -18.32 -12.89 9.31
N LYS A 130 -18.74 -13.02 8.04
CA LYS A 130 -20.13 -13.35 7.71
C LYS A 130 -20.53 -14.72 8.26
N ASP A 131 -19.58 -15.64 8.33
CA ASP A 131 -19.80 -17.00 8.80
C ASP A 131 -20.06 -17.07 10.33
N HIS A 132 -19.56 -16.10 11.09
CA HIS A 132 -19.77 -16.05 12.56
C HIS A 132 -21.07 -15.35 12.98
N THR A 133 -21.76 -14.65 12.08
CA THR A 133 -23.02 -13.96 12.40
C THR A 133 -24.27 -14.85 12.29
N HIS A 134 -24.14 -16.11 11.86
CA HIS A 134 -25.27 -17.03 11.68
C HIS A 134 -25.49 -18.04 12.82
N GLU A 135 -24.68 -18.05 13.88
CA GLU A 135 -24.77 -19.02 14.99
C GLU A 135 -25.14 -18.38 16.34
N SER A 136 -25.94 -17.31 16.33
CA SER A 136 -26.43 -16.67 17.57
C SER A 136 -27.88 -16.19 17.42
N THR A 137 -28.77 -17.08 16.95
CA THR A 137 -30.24 -16.90 17.00
C THR A 137 -31.00 -18.19 17.30
N ALA A 138 -30.32 -19.22 17.82
CA ALA A 138 -30.96 -20.45 18.27
C ALA A 138 -30.69 -20.69 19.77
N LEU A 139 -31.44 -20.00 20.62
CA LEU A 139 -31.72 -20.39 22.01
C LEU A 139 -32.96 -19.63 22.52
#